data_AF-A0A365ZTJ5-F1
#
_entry.id   AF-A0A365ZTJ5-F1
#
_cell.length_a   1.000
_cell.length_b   1.000
_cell.length_c   1.000
_cell.angle_alpha   90.00
_cell.angle_beta   90.00
_cell.angle_gamma   90.00
#
_symmetry.space_group_name_H-M   'P 1'
#
loop_
_entity.id
_entity.type
_entity.pdbx_description
1 polymer ?
#
loop_
_entity_poly.entity_id
_entity_poly.type
_entity_poly.pdbx_seq_one_letter_code
_entity_poly.pdbx_strand_id
1 'polypeptide(L)'
;MSQGWRAEHKRREALADAEHRKLDERFAVSQAENVVAAARSAELLDQQKTARRRVSAARGRLTKAKKDGGAEKIRAARQQLEQAERDFDQASDTAIRETLKISQARNAELDGHFRQMKRAWSASDAVIENLRAPRDD
;
A
#
# COMPACT_ATOMS: atom_id res chain seq x y z
N MET A 1 48.41 17.84 -3.48
CA MET A 1 47.18 17.40 -2.75
C MET A 1 47.32 17.64 -1.24
N SER A 2 46.72 18.74 -0.75
CA SER A 2 46.63 19.01 0.69
C SER A 2 45.92 17.85 1.42
N GLN A 3 46.32 17.59 2.67
CA GLN A 3 45.62 16.65 3.55
C GLN A 3 44.16 17.08 3.80
N GLY A 4 43.88 18.39 3.81
CA GLY A 4 42.53 18.93 4.01
C GLY A 4 41.55 18.54 2.91
N TRP A 5 41.95 18.68 1.63
CA TRP A 5 41.11 18.29 0.50
C TRP A 5 40.78 16.79 0.52
N ARG A 6 41.77 15.94 0.82
CA ARG A 6 41.58 14.48 0.90
C ARG A 6 40.62 14.08 2.04
N ALA A 7 40.70 14.76 3.18
CA ALA A 7 39.79 14.52 4.30
C ALA A 7 38.34 14.93 3.97
N GLU A 8 38.17 16.10 3.34
CA GLU A 8 36.86 16.60 2.93
C GLU A 8 36.23 15.72 1.84
N HIS A 9 37.02 15.28 0.85
CA HIS A 9 36.55 14.36 -0.18
C HIS A 9 36.02 13.04 0.41
N LYS A 10 36.80 12.40 1.29
CA LYS A 10 36.39 11.17 1.98
C LYS A 10 35.12 11.36 2.81
N ARG A 11 34.96 12.52 3.46
CA ARG A 11 33.75 12.83 4.23
C ARG A 11 32.52 12.88 3.33
N ARG A 12 32.64 13.50 2.14
CA ARG A 12 31.54 13.57 1.17
C ARG A 12 31.21 12.22 0.57
N GLU A 13 32.20 11.40 0.25
CA GLU A 13 32.00 10.01 -0.20
C GLU A 13 31.23 9.21 0.85
N ALA A 14 31.67 9.25 2.11
CA ALA A 14 31.01 8.54 3.20
C ALA A 14 29.55 9.02 3.41
N LEU A 15 29.28 10.31 3.20
CA LEU A 15 27.92 10.85 3.25
C LEU A 15 27.06 10.34 2.07
N ALA A 16 27.59 10.35 0.85
CA ALA A 16 26.90 9.82 -0.31
C ALA A 16 26.55 8.34 -0.13
N ASP A 17 27.51 7.52 0.32
CA ASP A 17 27.29 6.11 0.62
C ASP A 17 26.24 5.90 1.71
N ALA A 18 26.19 6.77 2.72
CA ALA A 18 25.18 6.69 3.76
C ALA A 18 23.78 7.05 3.24
N GLU A 19 23.64 8.05 2.36
CA GLU A 19 22.34 8.43 1.80
C GLU A 19 21.82 7.43 0.76
N HIS A 20 22.71 6.78 0.00
CA HIS A 20 22.36 5.66 -0.90
C HIS A 20 21.92 4.43 -0.11
N ARG A 21 22.66 4.03 0.94
CA ARG A 21 22.23 2.91 1.80
C ARG A 21 20.85 3.13 2.40
N LYS A 22 20.56 4.34 2.90
CA LYS A 22 19.21 4.69 3.40
C LYS A 22 18.15 4.59 2.30
N LEU A 23 18.48 4.94 1.06
CA LEU A 23 17.54 4.81 -0.06
C LEU A 23 17.26 3.33 -0.37
N ASP A 24 18.30 2.51 -0.43
CA ASP A 24 18.20 1.07 -0.68
C ASP A 24 17.39 0.35 0.41
N GLU A 25 17.64 0.69 1.68
CA GLU A 25 16.88 0.18 2.82
C GLU A 25 15.39 0.52 2.70
N ARG A 26 15.06 1.74 2.29
CA ARG A 26 13.66 2.15 2.07
C ARG A 26 13.01 1.38 0.93
N PHE A 27 13.71 1.19 -0.20
CA PHE A 27 13.19 0.37 -1.29
C PHE A 27 13.00 -1.09 -0.90
N ALA A 28 13.87 -1.66 -0.05
CA ALA A 28 13.72 -3.02 0.44
C ALA A 28 12.46 -3.15 1.32
N VAL A 29 12.25 -2.22 2.26
CA VAL A 29 11.04 -2.18 3.11
C VAL A 29 9.78 -1.99 2.25
N SER A 30 9.81 -1.06 1.30
CA SER A 30 8.71 -0.80 0.37
C SER A 30 8.25 -2.05 -0.38
N GLN A 31 9.20 -2.82 -0.89
CA GLN A 31 8.87 -4.05 -1.62
C GLN A 31 8.17 -5.07 -0.74
N ALA A 32 8.61 -5.24 0.51
CA ALA A 32 7.95 -6.13 1.47
C ALA A 32 6.53 -5.64 1.81
N GLU A 33 6.36 -4.35 2.08
CA GLU A 33 5.07 -3.74 2.38
C GLU A 33 4.09 -3.84 1.20
N ASN A 34 4.58 -3.69 -0.03
CA ASN A 34 3.79 -3.85 -1.25
C ASN A 34 3.22 -5.27 -1.39
N VAL A 35 3.98 -6.31 -1.05
CA VAL A 35 3.50 -7.70 -1.08
C VAL A 35 2.40 -7.92 -0.06
N VAL A 36 2.59 -7.44 1.17
CA VAL A 36 1.59 -7.54 2.24
C VAL A 36 0.32 -6.78 1.90
N ALA A 37 0.44 -5.56 1.37
CA ALA A 37 -0.68 -4.73 0.93
C ALA A 37 -1.47 -5.38 -0.22
N ALA A 38 -0.78 -6.01 -1.18
CA ALA A 38 -1.41 -6.72 -2.29
C ALA A 38 -2.19 -7.96 -1.79
N ALA A 39 -1.58 -8.75 -0.90
CA ALA A 39 -2.24 -9.91 -0.30
C ALA A 39 -3.50 -9.48 0.48
N ARG A 40 -3.42 -8.42 1.29
CA ARG A 40 -4.56 -7.90 2.04
C ARG A 40 -5.67 -7.38 1.13
N SER A 41 -5.33 -6.65 0.07
CA SER A 41 -6.32 -6.16 -0.91
C SER A 41 -7.04 -7.32 -1.62
N ALA A 42 -6.31 -8.40 -1.96
CA ALA A 42 -6.90 -9.58 -2.56
C ALA A 42 -7.87 -10.30 -1.61
N GLU A 43 -7.50 -10.42 -0.33
CA GLU A 43 -8.34 -11.01 0.72
C GLU A 43 -9.65 -10.23 0.89
N LEU A 44 -9.58 -8.90 1.01
CA LEU A 44 -10.75 -8.04 1.15
C LEU A 44 -11.70 -8.16 -0.05
N LEU A 45 -11.14 -8.23 -1.27
CA LEU A 45 -11.91 -8.42 -2.48
C LEU A 45 -12.60 -9.80 -2.50
N ASP A 46 -11.92 -10.85 -2.05
CA ASP A 46 -12.52 -12.19 -1.97
C ASP A 46 -13.65 -12.27 -0.94
N GLN A 47 -13.48 -11.63 0.22
CA GLN A 47 -14.53 -11.50 1.24
C GLN A 47 -15.77 -10.79 0.68
N GLN A 48 -15.57 -9.66 -0.02
CA GLN A 48 -16.66 -8.92 -0.65
C GLN A 48 -17.36 -9.76 -1.74
N LYS A 49 -16.59 -10.46 -2.59
CA LYS A 49 -17.14 -11.36 -3.62
C LYS A 49 -17.95 -12.50 -3.00
N THR A 50 -17.45 -13.08 -1.91
CA THR A 50 -18.14 -14.14 -1.17
C THR A 50 -19.45 -13.65 -0.56
N ALA A 51 -19.46 -12.47 0.06
CA ALA A 51 -20.67 -11.86 0.58
C ALA A 51 -21.68 -11.55 -0.54
N ARG A 52 -21.22 -11.03 -1.68
CA ARG A 52 -22.08 -10.79 -2.87
C ARG A 52 -22.74 -12.07 -3.38
N ARG A 53 -21.99 -13.19 -3.41
CA ARG A 53 -22.54 -14.50 -3.78
C ARG A 53 -23.64 -14.94 -2.81
N ARG A 54 -23.47 -14.69 -1.51
CA ARG A 54 -24.51 -14.98 -0.49
C ARG A 54 -25.77 -14.16 -0.72
N VAL A 55 -25.66 -12.86 -1.02
CA VAL A 55 -26.80 -12.01 -1.39
C VAL A 55 -27.53 -12.57 -2.61
N SER A 56 -26.80 -12.92 -3.67
CA SER A 56 -27.38 -13.49 -4.88
C SER A 56 -28.13 -14.80 -4.60
N ALA A 57 -27.55 -15.69 -3.81
CA ALA A 57 -28.20 -16.93 -3.39
C ALA A 57 -29.45 -16.67 -2.55
N ALA A 58 -29.40 -15.73 -1.61
CA ALA A 58 -30.55 -15.36 -0.77
C ALA A 58 -31.70 -14.77 -1.59
N ARG A 59 -31.41 -13.94 -2.61
CA ARG A 59 -32.41 -13.46 -3.58
C ARG A 59 -33.06 -14.60 -4.33
N GLY A 60 -32.28 -15.58 -4.79
CA GLY A 60 -32.80 -16.79 -5.43
C GLY A 60 -33.74 -17.59 -4.52
N ARG A 61 -33.39 -17.75 -3.24
CA ARG A 61 -34.25 -18.42 -2.24
C ARG A 61 -35.54 -17.65 -2.00
N LEU A 62 -35.49 -16.32 -1.91
CA LEU A 62 -36.69 -15.49 -1.77
C LEU A 62 -37.60 -15.61 -2.98
N THR A 63 -37.06 -15.61 -4.20
CA THR A 63 -37.85 -15.83 -5.43
C THR A 63 -38.54 -17.19 -5.40
N LYS A 64 -37.84 -18.26 -5.02
CA LYS A 64 -38.44 -19.60 -4.87
C LYS A 64 -39.52 -19.63 -3.79
N ALA A 65 -39.27 -19.01 -2.64
CA ALA A 65 -40.24 -18.95 -1.55
C ALA A 65 -41.50 -18.16 -1.93
N LYS A 66 -41.38 -17.11 -2.74
CA LYS A 66 -42.52 -16.36 -3.28
C LYS A 66 -43.36 -17.17 -4.27
N LYS A 67 -42.75 -18.11 -4.99
CA LYS A 67 -43.43 -18.94 -6.00
C LYS A 67 -44.16 -20.14 -5.36
N ASP A 68 -43.45 -20.89 -4.52
CA ASP A 68 -43.88 -22.22 -4.06
C ASP A 68 -43.99 -22.32 -2.52
N GLY A 69 -43.90 -21.21 -1.80
CA GLY A 69 -43.84 -21.16 -0.34
C GLY A 69 -45.05 -20.49 0.32
N GLY A 70 -45.37 -20.90 1.54
CA GLY A 70 -46.31 -20.19 2.41
C GLY A 70 -45.68 -18.97 3.07
N ALA A 71 -46.51 -18.17 3.75
CA ALA A 71 -46.10 -16.91 4.40
C ALA A 71 -44.85 -17.05 5.29
N GLU A 72 -44.76 -18.15 6.05
CA GLU A 72 -43.61 -18.46 6.91
C GLU A 72 -42.30 -18.61 6.12
N LYS A 73 -42.32 -19.33 4.99
CA LYS A 73 -41.13 -19.52 4.13
C LYS A 73 -40.69 -18.21 3.50
N ILE A 74 -41.63 -17.36 3.11
CA ILE A 74 -41.35 -16.02 2.58
C ILE A 74 -40.71 -15.15 3.65
N ARG A 75 -41.26 -15.14 4.88
CA ARG A 75 -40.70 -14.37 6.00
C ARG A 75 -39.28 -14.81 6.33
N ALA A 76 -39.04 -16.11 6.45
CA ALA A 76 -37.70 -16.64 6.70
C ALA A 76 -36.71 -16.28 5.57
N ALA A 77 -37.13 -16.37 4.30
CA ALA A 77 -36.29 -16.00 3.17
C ALA A 77 -35.96 -14.50 3.12
N ARG A 78 -36.89 -13.63 3.54
CA ARG A 78 -36.64 -12.18 3.68
C ARG A 78 -35.59 -11.90 4.76
N GLN A 79 -35.73 -12.51 5.93
CA GLN A 79 -34.74 -12.36 7.01
C GLN A 79 -33.35 -12.83 6.58
N GLN A 80 -33.26 -13.94 5.83
CA GLN A 80 -31.98 -14.39 5.26
C GLN A 80 -31.40 -13.42 4.24
N LEU A 81 -32.24 -12.79 3.40
CA LEU A 81 -31.78 -11.78 2.45
C LEU A 81 -31.28 -10.53 3.17
N GLU A 82 -32.05 -10.00 4.12
CA GLU A 82 -31.65 -8.83 4.91
C GLU A 82 -30.34 -9.07 5.64
N GLN A 83 -30.13 -10.26 6.21
CA GLN A 83 -28.86 -10.60 6.84
C GLN A 83 -27.72 -10.65 5.81
N ALA A 84 -27.93 -11.29 4.66
CA ALA A 84 -26.89 -11.37 3.63
C ALA A 84 -26.53 -9.99 3.05
N GLU A 85 -27.50 -9.08 2.94
CA GLU A 85 -27.28 -7.69 2.50
C GLU A 85 -26.48 -6.91 3.54
N ARG A 86 -26.81 -7.03 4.83
CA ARG A 86 -26.01 -6.44 5.93
C ARG A 86 -24.56 -6.95 5.93
N ASP A 87 -24.38 -8.26 5.77
CA ASP A 87 -23.03 -8.87 5.72
C ASP A 87 -22.24 -8.34 4.51
N PHE A 88 -22.90 -8.14 3.37
CA PHE A 88 -22.29 -7.58 2.16
C PHE A 88 -21.92 -6.11 2.31
N ASP A 89 -22.77 -5.31 2.94
CA ASP A 89 -22.50 -3.90 3.21
C ASP A 89 -21.30 -3.77 4.16
N GLN A 90 -21.28 -4.56 5.24
CA GLN A 90 -20.15 -4.58 6.18
C GLN A 90 -18.84 -5.02 5.50
N ALA A 91 -18.87 -6.06 4.67
CA ALA A 91 -17.69 -6.50 3.92
C ALA A 91 -17.21 -5.43 2.93
N SER A 92 -18.14 -4.74 2.26
CA SER A 92 -17.83 -3.67 1.32
C SER A 92 -17.23 -2.46 2.01
N ASP A 93 -17.81 -2.01 3.13
CA ASP A 93 -17.30 -0.89 3.92
C ASP A 93 -15.90 -1.18 4.46
N THR A 94 -15.66 -2.40 4.93
CA THR A 94 -14.35 -2.84 5.39
C THR A 94 -13.33 -2.82 4.24
N ALA A 95 -13.68 -3.40 3.09
CA ALA A 95 -12.82 -3.44 1.92
C ALA A 95 -12.47 -2.03 1.42
N ILE A 96 -13.45 -1.13 1.31
CA ILE A 96 -13.25 0.27 0.89
C ILE A 96 -12.33 0.99 1.87
N ARG A 97 -12.65 0.92 3.17
CA ARG A 97 -11.89 1.62 4.21
C ARG A 97 -10.43 1.17 4.26
N GLU A 98 -10.18 -0.13 4.20
CA GLU A 98 -8.83 -0.66 4.25
C GLU A 98 -8.05 -0.39 2.96
N THR A 99 -8.67 -0.52 1.79
CA THR A 99 -8.01 -0.20 0.50
C THR A 99 -7.65 1.28 0.40
N LEU A 100 -8.49 2.17 0.95
CA LEU A 100 -8.17 3.60 1.06
C LEU A 100 -6.98 3.85 1.99
N LYS A 101 -6.94 3.19 3.16
CA LYS A 101 -5.79 3.29 4.08
C LYS A 101 -4.50 2.82 3.42
N ILE A 102 -4.53 1.69 2.71
CA ILE A 102 -3.38 1.16 1.97
C ILE A 102 -2.89 2.18 0.92
N SER A 103 -3.82 2.76 0.15
CA SER A 103 -3.49 3.77 -0.86
C SER A 103 -2.90 5.04 -0.25
N GLN A 104 -3.44 5.51 0.88
CA GLN A 104 -2.92 6.67 1.60
C GLN A 104 -1.51 6.42 2.14
N ALA A 105 -1.26 5.26 2.74
CA ALA A 105 0.07 4.87 3.21
C ALA A 105 1.09 4.85 2.08
N ARG A 106 0.75 4.25 0.94
CA ARG A 106 1.59 4.22 -0.27
C ARG A 106 1.94 5.62 -0.79
N ASN A 107 0.97 6.54 -0.82
CA ASN A 107 1.24 7.90 -1.27
C ASN A 107 2.22 8.62 -0.33
N ALA A 108 2.03 8.48 1.00
CA ALA A 108 2.94 9.07 1.98
C ALA A 108 4.35 8.47 1.92
N GLU A 109 4.44 7.17 1.62
CA GLU A 109 5.69 6.45 1.44
C GLU A 109 6.45 6.92 0.18
N LEU A 110 5.76 7.08 -0.95
CA LEU A 110 6.32 7.61 -2.20
C LEU A 110 6.92 9.01 -2.02
N ASP A 111 6.22 9.90 -1.30
CA ASP A 111 6.77 11.20 -0.92
C ASP A 111 8.07 11.07 -0.10
N GLY A 112 8.12 10.07 0.78
CA GLY A 112 9.32 9.71 1.53
C GLY A 112 10.48 9.25 0.64
N HIS A 113 10.21 8.43 -0.37
CA HIS A 113 11.20 8.01 -1.37
C HIS A 113 11.75 9.20 -2.16
N PHE A 114 10.89 10.07 -2.71
CA PHE A 114 11.35 11.22 -3.47
C PHE A 114 12.24 12.16 -2.64
N ARG A 115 11.89 12.38 -1.37
CA ARG A 115 12.74 13.16 -0.45
C ARG A 115 14.11 12.49 -0.22
N GLN A 116 14.16 11.17 -0.07
CA GLN A 116 15.42 10.45 0.13
C GLN A 116 16.26 10.40 -1.16
N MET A 117 15.64 10.17 -2.32
CA MET A 117 16.30 10.21 -3.62
C MET A 117 16.97 11.56 -3.85
N LYS A 118 16.27 12.67 -3.56
CA LYS A 118 16.83 14.01 -3.64
C LYS A 118 18.08 14.16 -2.77
N ARG A 119 18.06 13.63 -1.54
CA ARG A 119 19.22 13.67 -0.62
C ARG A 119 20.40 12.86 -1.15
N ALA A 120 20.15 11.65 -1.64
CA ALA A 120 21.18 10.79 -2.21
C ALA A 120 21.85 11.44 -3.43
N TRP A 121 21.04 12.02 -4.33
CA TRP A 121 21.56 12.75 -5.50
C TRP A 121 22.36 13.99 -5.10
N SER A 122 21.84 14.82 -4.20
CA SER A 122 22.59 15.99 -3.71
C SER A 122 23.91 15.62 -3.03
N ALA A 123 23.97 14.48 -2.32
CA ALA A 123 25.21 13.99 -1.73
C ALA A 123 26.21 13.53 -2.81
N SER A 124 25.75 12.84 -3.86
CA SER A 124 26.59 12.49 -5.02
C SER A 124 27.08 13.73 -5.78
N ASP A 125 26.23 14.73 -5.99
CA ASP A 125 26.60 15.98 -6.64
C ASP A 125 27.71 16.69 -5.86
N ALA A 126 27.63 16.75 -4.53
CA ALA A 126 28.66 17.35 -3.69
C ALA A 126 30.03 16.65 -3.79
N VAL A 127 30.04 15.33 -4.04
CA VAL A 127 31.28 14.57 -4.33
C VAL A 127 31.85 15.01 -5.68
N ILE A 128 31.02 15.10 -6.72
CA ILE A 128 31.43 15.53 -8.07
C ILE A 128 31.94 16.97 -8.06
N GLU A 129 31.26 17.87 -7.37
CA GLU A 129 31.68 19.27 -7.21
C GLU A 129 33.05 19.37 -6.53
N ASN A 130 33.30 18.56 -5.49
CA ASN A 130 34.60 18.55 -4.82
C ASN A 130 35.74 18.07 -5.73
N LEU A 131 35.45 17.16 -6.66
CA LEU A 131 36.41 16.67 -7.66
C LEU A 131 36.68 17.72 -8.76
N ARG A 132 35.71 18.61 -9.03
CA ARG A 132 35.82 19.69 -10.03
C ARG A 132 36.44 20.97 -9.48
N ALA A 133 36.43 21.17 -8.17
CA ALA A 133 36.99 22.37 -7.53
C ALA A 133 38.48 22.53 -7.87
N PRO A 134 38.95 23.77 -8.14
CA PRO A 134 40.38 24.04 -8.34
C PRO A 134 41.17 23.50 -7.15
N ARG A 135 42.31 22.87 -7.45
CA ARG A 135 43.22 22.39 -6.42
C ARG A 135 44.04 23.59 -5.98
N ASP A 136 43.77 24.09 -4.78
CA ASP A 136 44.66 25.03 -4.12
C ASP A 136 45.96 24.27 -3.81
N ASP A 137 46.95 24.44 -4.69
CA ASP A 137 48.30 23.89 -4.60
C ASP A 137 49.19 24.84 -3.78
#